data_AF-A0A4W4GJY2-F1
#
_entry.id   AF-A0A4W4GJY2-F1
#
_cell.length_a   1.000
_cell.length_b   1.000
_cell.length_c   1.000
_cell.angle_alpha   90.00
_cell.angle_beta   90.00
_cell.angle_gamma   90.00
#
_symmetry.space_group_name_H-M   'P 1'
#
loop_
_entity.id
_entity.type
_entity.pdbx_description
1 polymer ?
#
loop_
_entity_poly.entity_id
_entity_poly.type
_entity_poly.pdbx_seq_one_letter_code
_entity_poly.pdbx_strand_id
1 'polypeptide(L)'
;MGIRSRNAANGAEDLRERKSALAGELETCAGHERDGALLLVGSGKQSDFKRGSQNIGLLAKTPLGYTRPVKRNNIRKRRIQNLIYDALERPRGWALLYHGFVFLIVLGCLILAILTTFKEYENDSGRWLVVLETFTIFIFGAEFVLRIWAAGCCCRYKGWRGRLKFARKPLCILDIFVLIASVPVVALGSEGNVLATSLRSLRFLQILRMLRMDRRGGTWKLLGSAIYAHSKELITAWYIGFLSLILASFLVYLVEKDVELTDRDRPTPTSEQDFDTYADALWWGLITLTTIGYGDKTPKTWAGRLLAGTFALIGVSFFALPAGILGSGLALKVQEQHRQKHFEKRRHPAAGLIQSAWRYYATNPVREDLIATWRFYETVISLPCFRKDHLEGIAR
;
A
#
# COMPACT_ATOMS: atom_id res chain seq x y z
N MET A 1 -49.96 17.45 43.10
CA MET A 1 -49.16 18.36 42.25
C MET A 1 -47.90 17.60 41.86
N GLY A 2 -47.62 17.14 40.65
CA GLY A 2 -47.99 17.60 39.32
C GLY A 2 -46.73 17.94 38.53
N ILE A 3 -45.88 16.97 38.19
CA ILE A 3 -44.78 17.16 37.23
C ILE A 3 -44.89 16.07 36.16
N ARG A 4 -45.43 16.48 35.02
CA ARG A 4 -45.75 15.64 33.86
C ARG A 4 -44.56 15.65 32.90
N SER A 5 -44.17 14.44 32.50
CA SER A 5 -43.25 14.07 31.43
C SER A 5 -43.34 14.97 30.19
N ARG A 6 -42.21 15.56 29.77
CA ARG A 6 -42.08 16.32 28.52
C ARG A 6 -40.90 15.92 27.62
N ASN A 7 -40.05 14.97 28.02
CA ASN A 7 -38.83 14.65 27.27
C ASN A 7 -38.87 13.36 26.44
N ALA A 8 -39.94 12.56 26.51
CA ALA A 8 -40.05 11.33 25.71
C ALA A 8 -40.72 11.54 24.33
N ALA A 9 -41.44 12.65 24.12
CA ALA A 9 -42.17 12.91 22.88
C ALA A 9 -41.24 13.45 21.76
N ASN A 10 -40.30 14.33 22.09
CA ASN A 10 -39.43 14.97 21.09
C ASN A 10 -38.46 13.98 20.42
N GLY A 11 -37.97 12.96 21.15
CA GLY A 11 -37.11 11.93 20.56
C GLY A 11 -37.85 10.94 19.64
N ALA A 12 -39.17 10.82 19.79
CA ALA A 12 -39.99 9.96 18.96
C ALA A 12 -40.41 10.65 17.65
N GLU A 13 -40.62 11.97 17.67
CA GLU A 13 -40.89 12.76 16.46
C GLU A 13 -39.67 12.87 15.54
N ASP A 14 -38.48 13.08 16.11
CA ASP A 14 -37.22 13.21 15.36
C ASP A 14 -36.82 11.90 14.64
N LEU A 15 -37.17 10.75 15.25
CA LEU A 15 -37.01 9.42 14.63
C LEU A 15 -38.08 9.13 13.56
N ARG A 16 -39.25 9.78 13.64
CA ARG A 16 -40.35 9.62 12.70
C ARG A 16 -40.14 10.47 11.46
N GLU A 17 -39.58 11.68 11.61
CA GLU A 17 -39.14 12.53 10.49
C GLU A 17 -37.95 11.91 9.74
N ARG A 18 -36.97 11.32 10.43
CA ARG A 18 -35.88 10.59 9.75
C ARG A 18 -36.36 9.36 8.99
N LYS A 19 -37.42 8.69 9.46
CA LYS A 19 -38.04 7.56 8.75
C LYS A 19 -38.91 8.01 7.58
N SER A 20 -39.60 9.15 7.67
CA SER A 20 -40.40 9.68 6.55
C SER A 20 -39.52 10.25 5.44
N ALA A 21 -38.40 10.91 5.78
CA ALA A 21 -37.41 11.38 4.80
C ALA A 21 -36.75 10.21 4.04
N LEU A 22 -36.42 9.12 4.74
CA LEU A 22 -35.86 7.91 4.12
C LEU A 22 -36.90 7.13 3.30
N ALA A 23 -38.19 7.23 3.64
CA ALA A 23 -39.28 6.64 2.86
C ALA A 23 -39.57 7.43 1.57
N GLY A 24 -39.48 8.77 1.61
CA GLY A 24 -39.65 9.64 0.44
C GLY A 24 -38.54 9.48 -0.60
N GLU A 25 -37.29 9.23 -0.17
CA GLU A 25 -36.18 8.92 -1.09
C GLU A 25 -36.27 7.51 -1.70
N LEU A 26 -36.99 6.58 -1.07
CA LEU A 26 -37.22 5.24 -1.62
C LEU A 26 -38.38 5.21 -2.64
N GLU A 27 -39.40 6.06 -2.47
CA GLU A 27 -40.53 6.15 -3.39
C GLU A 27 -40.18 6.77 -4.75
N THR A 28 -39.16 7.63 -4.82
CA THR A 28 -38.72 8.22 -6.10
C THR A 28 -37.92 7.26 -7.00
N CYS A 29 -37.53 6.08 -6.49
CA CYS A 29 -36.80 5.06 -7.26
C CYS A 29 -37.62 3.81 -7.59
N ALA A 30 -38.92 3.76 -7.23
CA ALA A 30 -39.80 2.61 -7.46
C ALA A 30 -40.78 2.80 -8.62
N GLY A 31 -40.45 3.67 -9.59
CA GLY A 31 -41.26 3.94 -10.78
C GLY A 31 -40.70 3.29 -12.04
N HIS A 32 -40.77 1.97 -12.16
CA HIS A 32 -41.10 1.30 -13.43
C HIS A 32 -41.24 -0.21 -13.24
N GLU A 33 -42.27 -0.77 -13.89
CA GLU A 33 -42.51 -2.19 -14.12
C GLU A 33 -43.12 -3.01 -12.98
N ARG A 34 -44.43 -2.83 -12.78
CA ARG A 34 -45.36 -3.96 -12.67
C ARG A 34 -46.70 -3.60 -13.31
N ASP A 35 -46.93 -4.09 -14.51
CA ASP A 35 -48.28 -4.45 -14.96
C ASP A 35 -48.27 -5.93 -15.30
N GLY A 36 -48.91 -6.69 -14.42
CA GLY A 36 -49.24 -8.09 -14.63
C GLY A 36 -50.57 -8.20 -15.37
N ALA A 37 -50.61 -9.19 -16.25
CA ALA A 37 -51.75 -10.09 -16.45
C ALA A 37 -53.15 -9.47 -16.47
N LEU A 38 -53.63 -9.10 -17.66
CA LEU A 38 -54.87 -9.59 -18.29
C LEU A 38 -55.11 -8.73 -19.53
N LEU A 39 -55.38 -9.35 -20.68
CA LEU A 39 -56.53 -9.03 -21.54
C LEU A 39 -56.48 -9.85 -22.85
N LEU A 40 -57.55 -10.64 -23.02
CA LEU A 40 -58.21 -10.97 -24.29
C LEU A 40 -57.64 -12.08 -25.19
N VAL A 41 -58.22 -13.26 -24.97
CA VAL A 41 -58.75 -14.20 -25.97
C VAL A 41 -59.06 -13.55 -27.32
N GLY A 42 -58.59 -14.17 -28.41
CA GLY A 42 -58.97 -13.83 -29.79
C GLY A 42 -58.40 -14.80 -30.83
N SER A 43 -59.31 -15.57 -31.43
CA SER A 43 -59.15 -16.68 -32.39
C SER A 43 -58.49 -16.34 -33.74
N GLY A 44 -57.87 -17.33 -34.41
CA GLY A 44 -57.94 -17.43 -35.89
C GLY A 44 -56.66 -17.72 -36.71
N LYS A 45 -56.62 -18.93 -37.28
CA LYS A 45 -56.13 -19.33 -38.64
C LYS A 45 -54.66 -19.10 -39.11
N GLN A 46 -53.95 -20.23 -39.17
CA GLN A 46 -53.37 -20.94 -40.35
C GLN A 46 -52.53 -20.22 -41.45
N SER A 47 -51.42 -20.92 -41.78
CA SER A 47 -50.64 -21.08 -43.03
C SER A 47 -49.51 -20.11 -43.41
N ASP A 48 -48.30 -20.69 -43.37
CA ASP A 48 -47.18 -20.66 -44.34
C ASP A 48 -46.78 -19.36 -45.04
N PHE A 49 -45.54 -18.90 -44.79
CA PHE A 49 -44.56 -18.60 -45.86
C PHE A 49 -43.11 -18.49 -45.33
N LYS A 50 -42.16 -19.01 -46.12
CA LYS A 50 -40.70 -19.14 -45.90
C LYS A 50 -39.93 -17.80 -45.91
N ARG A 51 -38.89 -17.67 -45.06
CA ARG A 51 -37.43 -17.58 -45.39
C ARG A 51 -36.62 -16.88 -44.28
N GLY A 52 -35.43 -17.43 -44.00
CA GLY A 52 -34.22 -16.63 -43.81
C GLY A 52 -33.70 -16.39 -42.38
N SER A 53 -32.69 -17.17 -42.01
CA SER A 53 -31.39 -16.69 -41.48
C SER A 53 -31.35 -15.59 -40.41
N GLN A 54 -30.82 -15.98 -39.24
CA GLN A 54 -30.07 -15.22 -38.21
C GLN A 54 -30.72 -15.14 -36.82
N ASN A 55 -29.85 -15.44 -35.84
CA ASN A 55 -29.93 -15.15 -34.40
C ASN A 55 -30.65 -16.18 -33.51
N ILE A 56 -29.90 -17.23 -33.14
CA ILE A 56 -30.12 -17.97 -31.90
C ILE A 56 -28.85 -17.90 -31.03
N GLY A 57 -28.97 -17.13 -29.96
CA GLY A 57 -28.55 -17.49 -28.59
C GLY A 57 -27.13 -18.01 -28.39
N LEU A 58 -26.25 -17.10 -27.96
CA LEU A 58 -24.85 -17.31 -27.56
C LEU A 58 -24.70 -18.05 -26.20
N LEU A 59 -25.52 -19.08 -25.93
CA LEU A 59 -25.48 -19.90 -24.71
C LEU A 59 -25.79 -21.39 -24.97
N ALA A 60 -25.54 -21.88 -26.17
CA ALA A 60 -25.70 -23.30 -26.49
C ALA A 60 -24.62 -23.78 -27.47
N LYS A 61 -23.34 -23.72 -27.06
CA LYS A 61 -22.23 -24.43 -27.72
C LYS A 61 -21.05 -24.56 -26.76
N THR A 62 -21.19 -25.43 -25.77
CA THR A 62 -20.02 -26.13 -25.20
C THR A 62 -19.85 -27.42 -25.99
N PRO A 63 -18.95 -27.47 -26.99
CA PRO A 63 -18.66 -28.75 -27.63
C PRO A 63 -17.99 -29.66 -26.57
N LEU A 64 -18.63 -30.80 -26.36
CA LEU A 64 -18.07 -32.01 -25.76
C LEU A 64 -16.77 -32.37 -26.48
N GLY A 65 -15.67 -31.85 -25.99
CA GLY A 65 -14.32 -32.26 -26.32
C GLY A 65 -13.62 -32.59 -25.03
N TYR A 66 -13.53 -33.89 -24.72
CA TYR A 66 -12.69 -34.44 -23.66
C TYR A 66 -11.25 -33.98 -23.89
N THR A 67 -10.88 -32.84 -23.30
CA THR A 67 -9.50 -32.39 -23.30
C THR A 67 -8.75 -33.30 -22.34
N ARG A 68 -7.78 -34.04 -22.90
CA ARG A 68 -6.82 -34.91 -22.18
C ARG A 68 -6.49 -34.35 -20.78
N PRO A 69 -6.32 -35.20 -19.75
CA PRO A 69 -5.91 -34.74 -18.44
C PRO A 69 -4.65 -33.88 -18.61
N VAL A 70 -4.75 -32.61 -18.22
CA VAL A 70 -3.63 -31.66 -18.22
C VAL A 70 -2.47 -32.37 -17.51
N LYS A 71 -1.38 -32.66 -18.24
CA LYS A 71 -0.19 -33.37 -17.74
C LYS A 71 0.08 -32.97 -16.28
N ARG A 72 0.05 -33.94 -15.36
CA ARG A 72 0.22 -33.78 -13.90
C ARG A 72 1.43 -32.89 -13.52
N ASN A 73 2.46 -32.83 -14.37
CA ASN A 73 3.60 -31.92 -14.24
C ASN A 73 3.25 -30.42 -14.29
N ASN A 74 2.23 -30.03 -15.08
CA ASN A 74 1.78 -28.63 -15.16
C ASN A 74 1.11 -28.18 -13.86
N ILE A 75 0.47 -29.10 -13.13
CA ILE A 75 -0.17 -28.81 -11.83
C ILE A 75 0.89 -28.63 -10.76
N ARG A 76 1.89 -29.53 -10.68
CA ARG A 76 3.03 -29.39 -9.76
C ARG A 76 3.81 -28.11 -10.02
N LYS A 77 4.12 -27.81 -11.29
CA LYS A 77 4.80 -26.57 -11.69
C LYS A 77 4.02 -25.32 -11.26
N ARG A 78 2.70 -25.29 -11.46
CA ARG A 78 1.85 -24.17 -11.02
C ARG A 78 1.79 -24.02 -9.50
N ARG A 79 1.74 -25.14 -8.76
CA ARG A 79 1.78 -25.11 -7.29
C ARG A 79 3.11 -24.55 -6.79
N ILE A 80 4.23 -24.98 -7.36
CA ILE A 80 5.57 -24.47 -7.01
C ILE A 80 5.70 -22.99 -7.39
N GLN A 81 5.22 -22.59 -8.57
CA GLN A 81 5.20 -21.17 -8.97
C GLN A 81 4.38 -20.32 -8.00
N ASN A 82 3.21 -20.79 -7.57
CA ASN A 82 2.40 -20.06 -6.61
C ASN A 82 3.06 -20.00 -5.22
N LEU A 83 3.68 -21.10 -4.77
CA LEU A 83 4.40 -21.14 -3.49
C LEU A 83 5.57 -20.15 -3.49
N ILE A 84 6.39 -20.13 -4.54
CA ILE A 84 7.52 -19.21 -4.69
C ILE A 84 7.01 -17.77 -4.79
N TYR A 85 5.94 -17.53 -5.55
CA TYR A 85 5.34 -16.21 -5.66
C TYR A 85 4.80 -15.72 -4.31
N ASP A 86 4.12 -16.57 -3.53
CA ASP A 86 3.63 -16.22 -2.21
C ASP A 86 4.78 -16.01 -1.21
N ALA A 87 5.83 -16.84 -1.24
CA ALA A 87 7.00 -16.66 -0.38
C ALA A 87 7.76 -15.35 -0.67
N LEU A 88 7.96 -15.02 -1.95
CA LEU A 88 8.66 -13.83 -2.38
C LEU A 88 7.79 -12.57 -2.22
N GLU A 89 6.57 -12.56 -2.74
CA GLU A 89 5.75 -11.34 -2.81
C GLU A 89 4.95 -11.09 -1.52
N ARG A 90 4.64 -12.15 -0.75
CA ARG A 90 3.60 -12.17 0.28
C ARG A 90 4.10 -12.92 1.55
N PRO A 91 5.23 -12.53 2.16
CA PRO A 91 5.87 -13.34 3.17
C PRO A 91 4.97 -13.63 4.35
N ARG A 92 4.86 -14.92 4.68
CA ARG A 92 4.17 -15.45 5.85
C ARG A 92 5.03 -16.55 6.46
N GLY A 93 5.05 -16.66 7.78
CA GLY A 93 5.82 -17.67 8.51
C GLY A 93 7.31 -17.64 8.13
N TRP A 94 7.86 -18.79 7.75
CA TRP A 94 9.28 -19.00 7.42
C TRP A 94 9.83 -18.10 6.31
N ALA A 95 8.99 -17.59 5.41
CA ALA A 95 9.44 -16.65 4.39
C ALA A 95 10.00 -15.35 5.00
N LEU A 96 9.58 -14.96 6.21
CA LEU A 96 10.11 -13.79 6.91
C LEU A 96 11.61 -13.92 7.22
N LEU A 97 12.11 -15.14 7.49
CA LEU A 97 13.54 -15.35 7.73
C LEU A 97 14.37 -15.04 6.48
N TYR A 98 13.89 -15.40 5.28
CA TYR A 98 14.56 -15.06 4.02
C TYR A 98 14.63 -13.54 3.83
N HIS A 99 13.51 -12.82 4.00
CA HIS A 99 13.54 -11.35 3.85
C HIS A 99 14.38 -10.69 4.95
N GLY A 100 14.37 -11.22 6.17
CA GLY A 100 15.25 -10.78 7.26
C GLY A 100 16.73 -10.99 6.93
N PHE A 101 17.09 -12.13 6.35
CA PHE A 101 18.46 -12.41 5.88
C PHE A 101 18.88 -11.44 4.77
N VAL A 102 18.02 -11.23 3.76
CA VAL A 102 18.26 -10.25 2.69
C VAL A 102 18.41 -8.83 3.26
N PHE A 103 17.59 -8.46 4.25
CA PHE A 103 17.69 -7.18 4.94
C PHE A 103 19.03 -7.02 5.65
N LEU A 104 19.48 -8.03 6.40
CA LEU A 104 20.76 -8.02 7.11
C LEU A 104 21.95 -7.88 6.14
N ILE A 105 21.92 -8.58 5.01
CA ILE A 105 22.95 -8.43 3.97
C ILE A 105 23.01 -6.99 3.44
N VAL A 106 21.84 -6.41 3.11
CA VAL A 106 21.78 -5.03 2.60
C VAL A 106 22.23 -4.02 3.66
N LEU A 107 21.83 -4.23 4.92
CA LEU A 107 22.26 -3.41 6.05
C LEU A 107 23.77 -3.51 6.27
N GLY A 108 24.35 -4.71 6.20
CA GLY A 108 25.79 -4.94 6.29
C GLY A 108 26.56 -4.22 5.17
N CYS A 109 26.04 -4.25 3.94
CA CYS A 109 26.63 -3.48 2.82
C CYS A 109 26.59 -1.97 3.09
N LEU A 110 25.50 -1.44 3.65
CA LEU A 110 25.40 -0.03 4.02
C LEU A 110 26.42 0.34 5.11
N ILE A 111 26.54 -0.49 6.15
CA ILE A 111 27.48 -0.25 7.25
C ILE A 111 28.91 -0.23 6.72
N LEU A 112 29.31 -1.22 5.91
CA LEU A 112 30.65 -1.25 5.33
C LEU A 112 30.92 -0.05 4.44
N ALA A 113 29.92 0.42 3.70
CA ALA A 113 30.07 1.63 2.89
C ALA A 113 30.24 2.90 3.74
N ILE A 114 29.59 2.99 4.90
CA ILE A 114 29.86 4.07 5.87
C ILE A 114 31.28 3.92 6.40
N LEU A 115 31.74 2.70 6.70
CA LEU A 115 33.11 2.45 7.16
C LEU A 115 34.18 2.84 6.14
N THR A 116 33.91 2.70 4.83
CA THR A 116 34.83 3.20 3.77
C THR A 116 35.00 4.72 3.75
N THR A 117 34.17 5.48 4.47
CA THR A 117 34.34 6.95 4.57
C THR A 117 35.41 7.35 5.57
N PHE A 118 35.79 6.45 6.48
CA PHE A 118 36.88 6.66 7.44
C PHE A 118 38.21 6.25 6.81
N LYS A 119 39.18 7.16 6.81
CA LYS A 119 40.51 6.92 6.20
C LYS A 119 41.22 5.73 6.85
N GLU A 120 41.00 5.46 8.14
CA GLU A 120 41.65 4.34 8.83
C GLU A 120 41.20 2.96 8.32
N TYR A 121 39.96 2.84 7.82
CA TYR A 121 39.35 1.56 7.47
C TYR A 121 39.03 1.42 5.97
N GLU A 122 39.45 2.36 5.14
CA GLU A 122 39.09 2.46 3.72
C GLU A 122 39.46 1.19 2.93
N ASN A 123 40.71 0.74 3.05
CA ASN A 123 41.24 -0.38 2.28
C ASN A 123 40.63 -1.74 2.68
N ASP A 124 40.44 -1.96 3.98
CA ASP A 124 39.90 -3.22 4.50
C ASP A 124 38.40 -3.30 4.24
N SER A 125 37.66 -2.23 4.56
CA SER A 125 36.22 -2.15 4.33
C SER A 125 35.90 -2.17 2.85
N GLY A 126 36.72 -1.54 2.00
CA GLY A 126 36.56 -1.52 0.55
C GLY A 126 36.64 -2.92 -0.06
N ARG A 127 37.62 -3.73 0.35
CA ARG A 127 37.75 -5.14 -0.10
C ARG A 127 36.53 -5.98 0.27
N TRP A 128 36.09 -5.91 1.53
CA TRP A 128 34.91 -6.63 2.00
C TRP A 128 33.62 -6.15 1.31
N LEU A 129 33.52 -4.84 1.05
CA LEU A 129 32.40 -4.24 0.35
C LEU A 129 32.25 -4.79 -1.06
N VAL A 130 33.34 -4.89 -1.84
CA VAL A 130 33.31 -5.44 -3.20
C VAL A 130 32.90 -6.92 -3.20
N VAL A 131 33.40 -7.71 -2.25
CA VAL A 131 33.02 -9.13 -2.11
C VAL A 131 31.53 -9.28 -1.81
N LEU A 132 31.03 -8.55 -0.81
CA LEU A 132 29.61 -8.58 -0.48
C LEU A 132 28.73 -8.03 -1.60
N GLU A 133 29.15 -6.96 -2.27
CA GLU A 133 28.42 -6.38 -3.38
C GLU A 133 28.28 -7.40 -4.52
N THR A 134 29.37 -8.08 -4.90
CA THR A 134 29.34 -9.16 -5.89
C THR A 134 28.36 -10.26 -5.49
N PHE A 135 28.40 -10.70 -4.23
CA PHE A 135 27.48 -11.70 -3.69
C PHE A 135 26.02 -11.23 -3.74
N THR A 136 25.76 -9.96 -3.38
CA THR A 136 24.42 -9.38 -3.40
C THR A 136 23.84 -9.27 -4.81
N ILE A 137 24.66 -8.93 -5.81
CA ILE A 137 24.24 -8.87 -7.22
C ILE A 137 23.76 -10.24 -7.68
N PHE A 138 24.48 -11.31 -7.33
CA PHE A 138 24.09 -12.67 -7.69
C PHE A 138 22.77 -13.07 -7.02
N ILE A 139 22.63 -12.85 -5.70
CA ILE A 139 21.39 -13.15 -4.97
C ILE A 139 20.21 -12.37 -5.56
N PHE A 140 20.37 -11.06 -5.80
CA PHE A 140 19.27 -10.21 -6.26
C PHE A 140 18.93 -10.45 -7.73
N GLY A 141 19.92 -10.72 -8.57
CA GLY A 141 19.70 -11.17 -9.94
C GLY A 141 18.90 -12.47 -9.99
N ALA A 142 19.30 -13.47 -9.19
CA ALA A 142 18.57 -14.73 -9.07
C ALA A 142 17.15 -14.53 -8.53
N GLU A 143 16.99 -13.73 -7.47
CA GLU A 143 15.68 -13.40 -6.89
C GLU A 143 14.77 -12.72 -7.92
N PHE A 144 15.30 -11.76 -8.67
CA PHE A 144 14.54 -11.01 -9.68
C PHE A 144 14.05 -11.92 -10.81
N VAL A 145 14.92 -12.79 -11.33
CA VAL A 145 14.56 -13.79 -12.35
C VAL A 145 13.50 -14.75 -11.82
N LEU A 146 13.68 -15.28 -10.60
CA LEU A 146 12.70 -16.14 -9.94
C LEU A 146 11.36 -15.44 -9.75
N ARG A 147 11.36 -14.16 -9.39
CA ARG A 147 10.14 -13.35 -9.20
C ARG A 147 9.38 -13.17 -10.51
N ILE A 148 10.05 -12.83 -11.62
CA ILE A 148 9.41 -12.72 -12.94
C ILE A 148 8.84 -14.07 -13.39
N TRP A 149 9.59 -15.15 -13.17
CA TRP A 149 9.15 -16.49 -13.55
C TRP A 149 7.92 -16.93 -12.73
N ALA A 150 7.94 -16.71 -11.42
CA ALA A 150 6.88 -17.06 -10.48
C ALA A 150 5.62 -16.21 -10.71
N ALA A 151 5.74 -14.94 -11.12
CA ALA A 151 4.61 -14.07 -11.45
C ALA A 151 3.69 -14.65 -12.55
N GLY A 152 4.18 -15.60 -13.35
CA GLY A 152 3.39 -16.37 -14.31
C GLY A 152 2.32 -17.28 -13.70
N CYS A 153 2.26 -17.46 -12.38
CA CYS A 153 1.17 -18.17 -11.70
C CYS A 153 -0.17 -17.40 -11.77
N CYS A 154 -0.11 -16.07 -11.82
CA CYS A 154 -1.29 -15.21 -11.84
C CYS A 154 -1.87 -15.13 -13.25
N CYS A 155 -3.18 -15.35 -13.39
CA CYS A 155 -3.87 -15.25 -14.69
C CYS A 155 -3.67 -13.88 -15.38
N ARG A 156 -3.50 -12.81 -14.59
CA ARG A 156 -3.25 -11.43 -15.06
C ARG A 156 -1.89 -11.23 -15.73
N TYR A 157 -0.90 -12.05 -15.42
CA TYR A 157 0.49 -11.89 -15.89
C TYR A 157 0.94 -13.08 -16.76
N LYS A 158 -0.01 -13.78 -17.39
CA LYS A 158 0.27 -14.92 -18.26
C LYS A 158 0.92 -14.47 -19.58
N GLY A 159 1.93 -15.23 -20.03
CA GLY A 159 2.66 -14.95 -21.27
C GLY A 159 3.70 -13.83 -21.16
N TRP A 160 4.41 -13.55 -22.26
CA TRP A 160 5.49 -12.56 -22.30
C TRP A 160 4.99 -11.13 -22.03
N ARG A 161 3.88 -10.72 -22.66
CA ARG A 161 3.26 -9.40 -22.45
C ARG A 161 2.79 -9.21 -21.00
N GLY A 162 2.27 -10.27 -20.36
CA GLY A 162 1.87 -10.26 -18.96
C GLY A 162 3.07 -10.08 -18.02
N ARG A 163 4.18 -10.76 -18.28
CA ARG A 163 5.42 -10.62 -17.51
C ARG A 163 6.07 -9.25 -17.67
N LEU A 164 6.07 -8.68 -18.87
CA LEU A 164 6.56 -7.32 -19.10
C LEU A 164 5.71 -6.28 -18.35
N LYS A 165 4.39 -6.48 -18.30
CA LYS A 165 3.49 -5.64 -17.48
C LYS A 165 3.79 -5.74 -15.98
N PHE A 166 4.26 -6.90 -15.50
CA PHE A 166 4.72 -7.05 -14.12
C PHE A 166 6.04 -6.30 -13.86
N ALA A 167 7.01 -6.40 -14.79
CA ALA A 167 8.30 -5.71 -14.68
C ALA A 167 8.17 -4.17 -14.69
N ARG A 168 7.15 -3.62 -15.35
CA ARG A 168 6.86 -2.16 -15.37
C ARG A 168 6.28 -1.58 -14.07
N LYS A 169 6.11 -2.37 -13.01
CA LYS A 169 5.73 -1.82 -11.69
C LYS A 169 6.89 -0.97 -11.14
N PRO A 170 6.64 0.16 -10.47
CA PRO A 170 7.68 1.09 -10.04
C PRO A 170 8.75 0.43 -9.14
N LEU A 171 8.34 -0.46 -8.23
CA LEU A 171 9.25 -1.17 -7.35
C LEU A 171 10.09 -2.24 -8.08
N CYS A 172 9.56 -2.84 -9.15
CA CYS A 172 10.31 -3.74 -10.01
C CYS A 172 11.28 -2.97 -10.91
N ILE A 173 10.90 -1.79 -11.40
CA ILE A 173 11.79 -0.88 -12.14
C ILE A 173 12.95 -0.45 -11.25
N LEU A 174 12.68 -0.11 -9.99
CA LEU A 174 13.72 0.24 -9.03
C LEU A 174 14.71 -0.92 -8.82
N ASP A 175 14.23 -2.15 -8.66
CA ASP A 175 15.10 -3.33 -8.50
C ASP A 175 15.96 -3.58 -9.76
N ILE A 176 15.39 -3.41 -10.96
CA ILE A 176 16.14 -3.49 -12.23
C ILE A 176 17.20 -2.40 -12.30
N PHE A 177 16.82 -1.15 -12.01
CA PHE A 177 17.72 0.00 -12.05
C PHE A 177 18.90 -0.19 -11.10
N VAL A 178 18.63 -0.62 -9.86
CA VAL A 178 19.66 -0.89 -8.86
C VAL A 178 20.57 -2.05 -9.28
N LEU A 179 20.01 -3.12 -9.86
CA LEU A 179 20.80 -4.25 -10.37
C LEU A 179 21.72 -3.82 -11.52
N ILE A 180 21.17 -3.10 -12.52
CA ILE A 180 21.95 -2.61 -13.67
C ILE A 180 23.04 -1.64 -13.21
N ALA A 181 22.72 -0.71 -12.31
CA ALA A 181 23.70 0.27 -11.81
C ALA A 181 24.84 -0.39 -11.01
N SER A 182 24.61 -1.56 -10.42
CA SER A 182 25.62 -2.30 -9.63
C SER A 182 26.57 -3.18 -10.44
N VAL A 183 26.21 -3.57 -11.67
CA VAL A 183 27.03 -4.49 -12.49
C VAL A 183 28.32 -3.84 -13.00
N PRO A 184 28.31 -2.64 -13.61
CA PRO A 184 29.53 -1.97 -14.09
C PRO A 184 30.53 -1.71 -12.97
N VAL A 185 30.05 -1.46 -11.76
CA VAL A 185 30.88 -1.20 -10.59
C VAL A 185 31.79 -2.38 -10.28
N VAL A 186 31.23 -3.59 -10.26
CA VAL A 186 32.00 -4.79 -9.93
C VAL A 186 32.93 -5.16 -11.07
N ALA A 187 32.52 -4.91 -12.33
CA ALA A 187 33.36 -5.14 -13.50
C ALA A 187 34.57 -4.18 -13.57
N LEU A 188 34.35 -2.89 -13.26
CA LEU A 188 35.39 -1.85 -13.28
C LEU A 188 36.28 -1.85 -12.04
N GLY A 189 35.86 -2.51 -10.95
CA GLY A 189 36.65 -2.68 -9.73
C GLY A 189 37.94 -3.52 -9.91
N SER A 190 38.16 -4.09 -11.09
CA SER A 190 39.43 -4.78 -11.43
C SER A 190 40.55 -3.83 -11.89
N GLU A 191 40.22 -2.59 -12.28
CA GLU A 191 41.17 -1.59 -12.79
C GLU A 191 41.27 -0.43 -11.78
N GLY A 192 42.29 -0.47 -10.91
CA GLY A 192 42.41 0.31 -9.67
C GLY A 192 42.29 1.84 -9.72
N ASN A 193 42.32 2.48 -10.90
CA ASN A 193 42.39 3.94 -11.02
C ASN A 193 41.03 4.66 -11.14
N VAL A 194 39.94 3.97 -11.47
CA VAL A 194 38.59 4.54 -11.57
C VAL A 194 37.76 4.37 -10.28
N LEU A 195 38.31 3.68 -9.29
CA LEU A 195 37.65 3.27 -8.05
C LEU A 195 37.28 4.43 -7.12
N ALA A 196 38.15 5.41 -6.90
CA ALA A 196 37.91 6.48 -5.92
C ALA A 196 36.69 7.37 -6.27
N THR A 197 36.46 7.61 -7.57
CA THR A 197 35.32 8.43 -8.04
C THR A 197 34.04 7.61 -8.10
N SER A 198 34.09 6.34 -8.52
CA SER A 198 32.91 5.46 -8.56
C SER A 198 32.40 5.07 -7.17
N LEU A 199 33.29 4.90 -6.17
CA LEU A 199 32.91 4.61 -4.77
C LEU A 199 32.03 5.68 -4.13
N ARG A 200 32.09 6.94 -4.60
CA ARG A 200 31.24 8.01 -4.06
C ARG A 200 29.78 7.90 -4.53
N SER A 201 29.55 7.62 -5.81
CA SER A 201 28.20 7.37 -6.37
C SER A 201 27.58 6.04 -5.90
N LEU A 202 28.41 5.08 -5.51
CA LEU A 202 27.97 3.75 -5.04
C LEU A 202 27.25 3.77 -3.70
N ARG A 203 27.62 4.70 -2.81
CA ARG A 203 26.97 4.91 -1.52
C ARG A 203 25.48 5.20 -1.70
N PHE A 204 25.15 5.99 -2.72
CA PHE A 204 23.76 6.34 -3.03
C PHE A 204 22.95 5.13 -3.54
N LEU A 205 23.54 4.27 -4.38
CA LEU A 205 22.88 3.05 -4.87
C LEU A 205 22.58 2.05 -3.73
N GLN A 206 23.40 2.02 -2.69
CA GLN A 206 23.17 1.17 -1.52
C GLN A 206 21.98 1.64 -0.68
N ILE A 207 21.80 2.95 -0.53
CA ILE A 207 20.61 3.50 0.13
C ILE A 207 19.36 3.14 -0.69
N LEU A 208 19.42 3.20 -2.02
CA LEU A 208 18.32 2.75 -2.89
C LEU A 208 17.99 1.25 -2.72
N ARG A 209 18.97 0.40 -2.36
CA ARG A 209 18.71 -1.03 -2.06
C ARG A 209 17.83 -1.23 -0.82
N MET A 210 17.79 -0.30 0.12
CA MET A 210 16.86 -0.39 1.26
C MET A 210 15.42 -0.09 0.83
N LEU A 211 15.22 0.81 -0.13
CA LEU A 211 13.89 1.22 -0.57
C LEU A 211 13.09 0.07 -1.20
N ARG A 212 13.77 -0.91 -1.81
CA ARG A 212 13.12 -2.09 -2.39
C ARG A 212 12.61 -3.10 -1.34
N MET A 213 12.99 -2.95 -0.06
CA MET A 213 12.47 -3.79 1.04
C MET A 213 10.95 -3.60 1.17
N ASP A 214 10.42 -2.42 0.81
CA ASP A 214 8.97 -2.22 0.65
C ASP A 214 8.49 -2.72 -0.72
N ARG A 215 8.33 -4.04 -0.85
CA ARG A 215 8.02 -4.73 -2.12
C ARG A 215 6.66 -4.40 -2.72
N ARG A 216 5.69 -3.95 -1.92
CA ARG A 216 4.31 -3.69 -2.38
C ARG A 216 3.93 -2.21 -2.38
N GLY A 217 4.78 -1.37 -1.80
CA GLY A 217 4.44 -0.01 -1.44
C GLY A 217 3.26 0.01 -0.49
N GLY A 218 3.14 -1.01 0.37
CA GLY A 218 2.02 -1.12 1.31
C GLY A 218 2.09 0.02 2.32
N THR A 219 3.29 0.28 2.83
CA THR A 219 3.60 1.38 3.73
C THR A 219 3.34 2.71 3.04
N TRP A 220 3.85 2.91 1.82
CA TRP A 220 3.60 4.13 1.04
C TRP A 220 2.12 4.38 0.73
N LYS A 221 1.35 3.33 0.42
CA LYS A 221 -0.10 3.45 0.20
C LYS A 221 -0.84 3.77 1.50
N LEU A 222 -0.44 3.14 2.60
CA LEU A 222 -1.04 3.37 3.91
C LEU A 222 -0.81 4.82 4.34
N LEU A 223 0.45 5.27 4.28
CA LEU A 223 0.91 6.62 4.58
C LEU A 223 0.25 7.64 3.66
N GLY A 224 0.32 7.45 2.35
CA GLY A 224 -0.28 8.36 1.38
C GLY A 224 -1.79 8.48 1.56
N SER A 225 -2.47 7.38 1.87
CA SER A 225 -3.91 7.43 2.16
C SER A 225 -4.23 8.04 3.54
N ALA A 226 -3.32 8.00 4.52
CA ALA A 226 -3.49 8.73 5.79
C ALA A 226 -3.27 10.24 5.59
N ILE A 227 -2.22 10.62 4.87
CA ILE A 227 -1.94 12.02 4.48
C ILE A 227 -3.11 12.58 3.66
N TYR A 228 -3.63 11.82 2.69
CA TYR A 228 -4.74 12.27 1.86
C TYR A 228 -6.03 12.47 2.66
N ALA A 229 -6.30 11.61 3.65
CA ALA A 229 -7.47 11.75 4.52
C ALA A 229 -7.43 13.03 5.36
N HIS A 230 -6.24 13.39 5.85
CA HIS A 230 -6.02 14.57 6.70
C HIS A 230 -5.31 15.72 5.96
N SER A 231 -5.45 15.79 4.63
CA SER A 231 -4.67 16.73 3.81
C SER A 231 -4.99 18.18 4.12
N LYS A 232 -6.27 18.49 4.40
CA LYS A 232 -6.71 19.84 4.78
C LYS A 232 -6.08 20.30 6.08
N GLU A 233 -6.14 19.47 7.12
CA GLU A 233 -5.56 19.75 8.44
C GLU A 233 -4.03 19.94 8.33
N LEU A 234 -3.36 19.07 7.58
CA LEU A 234 -1.92 19.14 7.35
C LEU A 234 -1.53 20.43 6.61
N ILE A 235 -2.23 20.77 5.53
CA ILE A 235 -1.96 22.00 4.76
C ILE A 235 -2.18 23.23 5.64
N THR A 236 -3.24 23.26 6.47
CA THR A 236 -3.48 24.40 7.38
C THR A 236 -2.38 24.55 8.43
N ALA A 237 -1.90 23.43 9.01
CA ALA A 237 -0.81 23.46 9.98
C ALA A 237 0.50 23.95 9.35
N TRP A 238 0.85 23.44 8.16
CA TRP A 238 2.02 23.89 7.41
C TRP A 238 1.94 25.35 7.01
N TYR A 239 0.78 25.81 6.53
CA TYR A 239 0.57 27.20 6.14
C TYR A 239 0.77 28.16 7.33
N ILE A 240 0.12 27.89 8.47
CA ILE A 240 0.25 28.75 9.66
C ILE A 240 1.67 28.67 10.24
N GLY A 241 2.27 27.47 10.28
CA GLY A 241 3.65 27.29 10.72
C GLY A 241 4.65 28.08 9.87
N PHE A 242 4.53 28.01 8.54
CA PHE A 242 5.43 28.73 7.63
C PHE A 242 5.20 30.26 7.69
N LEU A 243 3.96 30.71 7.83
CA LEU A 243 3.65 32.12 8.05
C LEU A 243 4.28 32.64 9.36
N SER A 244 4.16 31.87 10.44
CA SER A 244 4.82 32.17 11.73
C SER A 244 6.35 32.18 11.59
N LEU A 245 6.94 31.27 10.80
CA LEU A 245 8.37 31.21 10.56
C LEU A 245 8.88 32.47 9.86
N ILE A 246 8.22 32.88 8.77
CA ILE A 246 8.58 34.09 8.01
C ILE A 246 8.45 35.32 8.90
N LEU A 247 7.33 35.46 9.62
CA LEU A 247 7.05 36.63 10.46
C LEU A 247 8.02 36.73 11.64
N ALA A 248 8.27 35.63 12.34
CA ALA A 248 9.21 35.59 13.46
C ALA A 248 10.62 35.93 13.01
N SER A 249 11.09 35.32 11.92
CA SER A 249 12.43 35.55 11.39
C SER A 249 12.60 36.99 10.93
N PHE A 250 11.58 37.59 10.31
CA PHE A 250 11.63 38.98 9.86
C PHE A 250 11.65 39.97 11.02
N LEU A 251 10.81 39.78 12.03
CA LEU A 251 10.77 40.67 13.19
C LEU A 251 12.05 40.58 14.03
N VAL A 252 12.59 39.38 14.24
CA VAL A 252 13.86 39.21 14.95
C VAL A 252 15.01 39.79 14.13
N TYR A 253 15.03 39.60 12.81
CA TYR A 253 16.01 40.25 11.93
C TYR A 253 15.97 41.77 12.07
N LEU A 254 14.80 42.40 11.99
CA LEU A 254 14.71 43.87 12.11
C LEU A 254 15.21 44.39 13.47
N VAL A 255 15.00 43.63 14.55
CA VAL A 255 15.43 44.05 15.90
C VAL A 255 16.91 43.78 16.14
N GLU A 256 17.46 42.70 15.59
CA GLU A 256 18.85 42.31 15.82
C GLU A 256 19.83 42.88 14.78
N LYS A 257 19.39 43.26 13.56
CA LYS A 257 20.31 43.77 12.52
C LYS A 257 20.99 45.08 12.91
N ASP A 258 20.30 45.92 13.68
CA ASP A 258 20.77 47.27 14.04
C ASP A 258 21.60 47.26 15.32
N VAL A 259 21.78 46.10 15.95
CA VAL A 259 22.64 45.94 17.12
C VAL A 259 24.01 45.47 16.64
N GLU A 260 24.78 46.41 16.09
CA GLU A 260 26.22 46.27 16.06
C GLU A 260 26.67 46.00 17.49
N LEU A 261 27.21 44.79 17.74
CA LEU A 261 27.87 44.47 18.99
C LEU A 261 28.97 45.51 19.20
N THR A 262 28.66 46.55 19.99
CA THR A 262 29.62 47.54 20.47
C THR A 262 30.50 46.88 21.53
N ASP A 263 31.13 45.75 21.21
CA ASP A 263 32.12 45.11 22.05
C ASP A 263 33.44 45.87 21.84
N ARG A 264 33.52 47.05 22.47
CA ARG A 264 34.67 47.97 22.42
C ARG A 264 35.94 47.39 23.07
N ASP A 265 35.90 46.18 23.61
CA ASP A 265 36.94 45.61 24.49
C ASP A 265 37.60 44.31 23.98
N ARG A 266 37.48 43.95 22.69
CA ARG A 266 38.28 42.85 22.09
C ARG A 266 39.02 43.29 20.82
N PRO A 267 40.37 43.24 20.79
CA PRO A 267 41.18 43.65 19.63
C PRO A 267 41.28 42.58 18.53
N THR A 268 40.31 41.67 18.42
CA THR A 268 40.27 40.62 17.38
C THR A 268 39.02 40.78 16.51
N PRO A 269 39.15 40.97 15.18
CA PRO A 269 38.02 41.17 14.28
C PRO A 269 37.35 39.82 14.00
N THR A 270 36.53 39.32 14.92
CA THR A 270 35.80 38.04 14.78
C THR A 270 34.39 38.08 15.36
N SER A 271 33.79 39.25 15.53
CA SER A 271 32.34 39.32 15.79
C SER A 271 31.60 39.25 14.46
N GLU A 272 31.54 38.05 13.88
CA GLU A 272 30.54 37.76 12.84
C GLU A 272 29.17 38.14 13.40
N GLN A 273 28.46 39.06 12.74
CA GLN A 273 27.11 39.42 13.17
C GLN A 273 26.21 38.18 12.98
N ASP A 274 25.59 37.69 14.06
CA ASP A 274 24.72 36.50 14.02
C ASP A 274 23.57 36.64 12.98
N PHE A 275 23.14 37.87 12.69
CA PHE A 275 22.00 38.20 11.82
C PHE A 275 22.33 39.23 10.72
N ASP A 276 23.37 38.99 9.92
CA ASP A 276 23.75 39.88 8.80
C ASP A 276 22.70 39.88 7.67
N THR A 277 22.22 38.69 7.29
CA THR A 277 21.20 38.58 6.22
C THR A 277 19.87 38.06 6.74
N TYR A 278 18.79 38.38 6.02
CA TYR A 278 17.47 37.77 6.29
C TYR A 278 17.50 36.22 6.19
N ALA A 279 18.41 35.66 5.38
CA ALA A 279 18.61 34.22 5.28
C ALA A 279 19.15 33.62 6.61
N ASP A 280 19.97 34.36 7.34
CA ASP A 280 20.49 33.94 8.65
C ASP A 280 19.40 33.91 9.71
N ALA A 281 18.50 34.90 9.69
CA ALA A 281 17.33 34.92 10.55
C ALA A 281 16.33 33.81 10.21
N LEU A 282 16.14 33.49 8.91
CA LEU A 282 15.33 32.34 8.47
C LEU A 282 15.93 31.00 8.93
N TRP A 283 17.25 30.83 8.85
CA TRP A 283 17.94 29.65 9.38
C TRP A 283 17.71 29.51 10.89
N TRP A 284 17.92 30.58 11.65
CA TRP A 284 17.64 30.62 13.08
C TRP A 284 16.17 30.28 13.40
N GLY A 285 15.23 30.89 12.68
CA GLY A 285 13.80 30.64 12.84
C GLY A 285 13.44 29.18 12.56
N LEU A 286 13.99 28.58 11.51
CA LEU A 286 13.78 27.17 11.19
C LEU A 286 14.32 26.25 12.31
N ILE A 287 15.56 26.46 12.76
CA ILE A 287 16.19 25.64 13.82
C ILE A 287 15.47 25.80 15.17
N THR A 288 14.96 26.99 15.46
CA THR A 288 14.21 27.29 16.70
C THR A 288 12.81 26.68 16.67
N LEU A 289 12.04 26.90 15.59
CA LEU A 289 10.66 26.39 15.50
C LEU A 289 10.58 24.88 15.33
N THR A 290 11.62 24.26 14.77
CA THR A 290 11.75 22.79 14.72
C THR A 290 12.31 22.20 16.01
N THR A 291 12.58 23.01 17.04
CA THR A 291 13.10 22.59 18.35
C THR A 291 14.48 21.91 18.30
N ILE A 292 15.27 22.15 17.25
CA ILE A 292 16.64 21.61 17.14
C ILE A 292 17.58 22.40 18.05
N GLY A 293 17.56 23.74 17.93
CA GLY A 293 18.30 24.64 18.83
C GLY A 293 19.82 24.44 18.86
N TYR A 294 20.51 24.50 17.72
CA TYR A 294 21.98 24.37 17.68
C TYR A 294 22.73 25.40 18.54
N GLY A 295 22.17 26.59 18.73
CA GLY A 295 22.77 27.66 19.53
C GLY A 295 23.87 28.45 18.81
N ASP A 296 24.04 28.23 17.51
CA ASP A 296 24.96 28.95 16.62
C ASP A 296 24.56 30.43 16.43
N LYS A 297 23.27 30.72 16.31
CA LYS A 297 22.70 32.08 16.23
C LYS A 297 21.66 32.27 17.31
N THR A 298 21.73 33.39 18.04
CA THR A 298 20.77 33.66 19.13
C THR A 298 20.49 35.17 19.27
N PRO A 299 19.23 35.60 19.44
CA PRO A 299 18.92 37.00 19.66
C PRO A 299 19.56 37.49 20.98
N LYS A 300 20.32 38.57 20.89
CA LYS A 300 21.05 39.14 22.03
C LYS A 300 20.21 40.19 22.74
N THR A 301 19.41 40.95 21.99
CA THR A 301 18.60 42.02 22.55
C THR A 301 17.43 41.48 23.39
N TRP A 302 17.01 42.26 24.40
CA TRP A 302 15.81 41.93 25.17
C TRP A 302 14.55 41.85 24.29
N ALA A 303 14.39 42.80 23.37
CA ALA A 303 13.26 42.85 22.46
C ALA A 303 13.24 41.63 21.51
N GLY A 304 14.39 41.27 20.94
CA GLY A 304 14.54 40.08 20.09
C GLY A 304 14.25 38.79 20.86
N ARG A 305 14.71 38.68 22.12
CA ARG A 305 14.38 37.54 23.00
C ARG A 305 12.89 37.45 23.33
N LEU A 306 12.22 38.57 23.58
CA LEU A 306 10.78 38.59 23.86
C LEU A 306 9.97 38.16 22.62
N LEU A 307 10.33 38.69 21.45
CA LEU A 307 9.72 38.30 20.17
C LEU A 307 9.98 36.82 19.87
N ALA A 308 11.23 36.39 20.00
CA ALA A 308 11.63 35.00 19.80
C ALA A 308 10.86 34.04 20.73
N GLY A 309 10.75 34.37 22.02
CA GLY A 309 9.99 33.56 22.97
C GLY A 309 8.51 33.44 22.61
N THR A 310 7.88 34.56 22.22
CA THR A 310 6.46 34.57 21.84
C THR A 310 6.21 33.75 20.58
N PHE A 311 7.00 33.97 19.53
CA PHE A 311 6.87 33.23 18.28
C PHE A 311 7.32 31.78 18.38
N ALA A 312 8.26 31.44 19.27
CA ALA A 312 8.65 30.06 19.54
C ALA A 312 7.47 29.26 20.11
N LEU A 313 6.74 29.81 21.10
CA LEU A 313 5.57 29.13 21.68
C LEU A 313 4.49 28.82 20.62
N ILE A 314 4.22 29.77 19.74
CA ILE A 314 3.23 29.62 18.68
C ILE A 314 3.75 28.66 17.59
N GLY A 315 4.93 28.93 17.03
CA GLY A 315 5.46 28.21 15.88
C GLY A 315 5.81 26.76 16.20
N VAL A 316 6.37 26.45 17.38
CA VAL A 316 6.65 25.07 17.80
C VAL A 316 5.36 24.26 17.87
N SER A 317 4.28 24.84 18.38
CA SER A 317 2.97 24.18 18.44
C SER A 317 2.49 23.77 17.04
N PHE A 318 2.59 24.66 16.04
CA PHE A 318 2.16 24.37 14.66
C PHE A 318 3.08 23.39 13.92
N PHE A 319 4.40 23.44 14.15
CA PHE A 319 5.35 22.47 13.57
C PHE A 319 5.22 21.06 14.17
N ALA A 320 4.71 20.95 15.40
CA ALA A 320 4.43 19.66 16.04
C ALA A 320 3.11 19.01 15.55
N LEU A 321 2.13 19.79 15.09
CA LEU A 321 0.82 19.29 14.66
C LEU A 321 0.87 18.21 13.55
N PRO A 322 1.68 18.34 12.48
CA PRO A 322 1.80 17.30 11.46
C PRO A 322 2.10 15.90 12.02
N ALA A 323 3.01 15.80 13.00
CA ALA A 323 3.35 14.53 13.63
C ALA A 323 2.16 13.97 14.44
N GLY A 324 1.44 14.84 15.17
CA GLY A 324 0.25 14.45 15.94
C GLY A 324 -0.92 13.99 15.07
N ILE A 325 -1.22 14.73 13.99
CA ILE A 325 -2.29 14.41 13.04
C ILE A 325 -2.00 13.10 12.31
N LEU A 326 -0.77 12.89 11.84
CA LEU A 326 -0.40 11.63 11.19
C LEU A 326 -0.40 10.46 12.16
N GLY A 327 0.05 10.66 13.40
CA GLY A 327 0.01 9.64 14.45
C GLY A 327 -1.41 9.18 14.78
N SER A 328 -2.33 10.13 15.02
CA SER A 328 -3.74 9.83 15.30
C SER A 328 -4.45 9.24 14.09
N GLY A 329 -4.21 9.75 12.88
CA GLY A 329 -4.77 9.24 11.63
C GLY A 329 -4.36 7.79 11.34
N LEU A 330 -3.09 7.42 11.60
CA LEU A 330 -2.63 6.04 11.48
C LEU A 330 -3.26 5.13 12.54
N ALA A 331 -3.38 5.59 13.79
CA ALA A 331 -4.00 4.82 14.86
C ALA A 331 -5.49 4.50 14.56
N LEU A 332 -6.26 5.52 14.14
CA LEU A 332 -7.66 5.35 13.74
C LEU A 332 -7.80 4.40 12.56
N LYS A 333 -6.88 4.47 11.59
CA LYS A 333 -6.89 3.59 10.43
C LYS A 333 -6.58 2.14 10.78
N VAL A 334 -5.66 1.90 11.71
CA VAL A 334 -5.39 0.56 12.24
C VAL A 334 -6.62 0.01 12.98
N GLN A 335 -7.29 0.84 13.77
CA GLN A 335 -8.53 0.47 14.46
C GLN A 335 -9.64 0.11 13.47
N GLU A 336 -9.83 0.91 12.42
CA GLU A 336 -10.82 0.67 11.37
C GLU A 336 -10.51 -0.62 10.59
N GLN A 337 -9.23 -0.87 10.27
CA GLN A 337 -8.81 -2.12 9.66
C GLN A 337 -9.09 -3.33 10.56
N HIS A 338 -8.92 -3.19 11.87
CA HIS A 338 -9.27 -4.26 12.80
C HIS A 338 -10.76 -4.58 12.74
N ARG A 339 -11.62 -3.55 12.72
CA ARG A 339 -13.08 -3.68 12.57
C ARG A 339 -13.45 -4.36 11.25
N GLN A 340 -12.83 -3.97 10.15
CA GLN A 340 -13.07 -4.57 8.83
C GLN A 340 -12.64 -6.04 8.77
N LYS A 341 -11.54 -6.43 9.42
CA LYS A 341 -11.15 -7.85 9.52
C LYS A 341 -12.22 -8.71 10.19
N HIS A 342 -12.94 -8.17 11.18
CA HIS A 342 -14.08 -8.89 11.79
C HIS A 342 -15.24 -9.08 10.81
N PHE A 343 -15.53 -8.09 9.97
CA PHE A 343 -16.53 -8.23 8.91
C PHE A 343 -16.08 -9.19 7.80
N GLU A 344 -14.81 -9.15 7.37
CA GLU A 344 -14.27 -10.05 6.37
C GLU A 344 -14.33 -11.52 6.82
N LYS A 345 -14.06 -11.80 8.10
CA LYS A 345 -14.22 -13.15 8.68
C LYS A 345 -15.66 -13.67 8.55
N ARG A 346 -16.67 -12.80 8.58
CA ARG A 346 -18.09 -13.17 8.42
C ARG A 346 -18.49 -13.40 6.95
N ARG A 347 -17.72 -12.87 6.00
CA ARG A 347 -18.03 -12.97 4.57
C ARG A 347 -17.98 -14.41 4.04
N HIS A 348 -17.02 -15.21 4.49
CA HIS A 348 -16.91 -16.62 4.07
C HIS A 348 -18.08 -17.49 4.57
N PRO A 349 -18.46 -17.46 5.86
CA PRO A 349 -19.66 -18.14 6.35
C PRO A 349 -20.94 -17.70 5.63
N ALA A 350 -21.12 -16.39 5.39
CA ALA A 350 -22.29 -15.89 4.68
C ALA A 350 -22.37 -16.42 3.23
N ALA A 351 -21.24 -16.43 2.51
CA ALA A 351 -21.18 -17.02 1.17
C ALA A 351 -21.48 -18.54 1.22
N GLY A 352 -20.99 -19.24 2.25
CA GLY A 352 -21.29 -20.65 2.48
C GLY A 352 -22.78 -20.91 2.68
N LEU A 353 -23.45 -20.08 3.48
CA LEU A 353 -24.90 -20.17 3.73
C LEU A 353 -25.72 -20.01 2.45
N ILE A 354 -25.38 -19.02 1.61
CA ILE A 354 -26.05 -18.79 0.33
C ILE A 354 -25.86 -20.00 -0.60
N GLN A 355 -24.64 -20.54 -0.66
CA GLN A 355 -24.35 -21.73 -1.47
C GLN A 355 -25.11 -22.97 -0.98
N SER A 356 -25.17 -23.19 0.33
CA SER A 356 -25.94 -24.32 0.89
C SER A 356 -27.45 -24.14 0.69
N ALA A 357 -27.97 -22.93 0.84
CA ALA A 357 -29.38 -22.64 0.60
C ALA A 357 -29.78 -22.88 -0.86
N TRP A 358 -28.94 -22.46 -1.82
CA TRP A 358 -29.17 -22.74 -3.23
C TRP A 358 -29.07 -24.24 -3.54
N ARG A 359 -28.09 -24.96 -2.96
CA ARG A 359 -27.99 -26.42 -3.11
C ARG A 359 -29.23 -27.13 -2.58
N TYR A 360 -29.76 -26.71 -1.44
CA TYR A 360 -31.00 -27.25 -0.88
C TYR A 360 -32.20 -26.95 -1.79
N TYR A 361 -32.33 -25.71 -2.29
CA TYR A 361 -33.37 -25.35 -3.25
C TYR A 361 -33.31 -26.17 -4.55
N ALA A 362 -32.10 -26.51 -4.99
CA ALA A 362 -31.83 -27.32 -6.18
C ALA A 362 -32.04 -28.83 -5.97
N THR A 363 -32.25 -29.30 -4.74
CA THR A 363 -32.60 -30.70 -4.46
C THR A 363 -34.09 -31.01 -4.57
N ASN A 364 -34.94 -30.04 -4.93
CA ASN A 364 -36.38 -30.28 -5.09
C ASN A 364 -36.63 -31.26 -6.25
N PRO A 365 -37.22 -32.46 -6.00
CA PRO A 365 -37.42 -33.49 -7.02
C PRO A 365 -38.41 -33.10 -8.11
N VAL A 366 -39.25 -32.07 -7.88
CA VAL A 366 -40.22 -31.57 -8.86
C VAL A 366 -39.55 -30.73 -9.96
N ARG A 367 -38.31 -30.27 -9.75
CA ARG A 367 -37.58 -29.39 -10.66
C ARG A 367 -36.39 -30.10 -11.31
N GLU A 368 -36.65 -30.76 -12.43
CA GLU A 368 -35.64 -31.48 -13.22
C GLU A 368 -34.70 -30.57 -14.04
N ASP A 369 -35.00 -29.27 -14.13
CA ASP A 369 -34.18 -28.27 -14.82
C ASP A 369 -32.86 -27.95 -14.07
N LEU A 370 -32.80 -28.24 -12.77
CA LEU A 370 -31.67 -27.94 -11.87
C LEU A 370 -30.58 -29.04 -11.86
N ILE A 371 -30.20 -29.49 -13.06
CA ILE A 371 -29.29 -30.63 -13.32
C ILE A 371 -27.87 -30.42 -12.78
N ALA A 372 -27.43 -29.15 -12.65
CA ALA A 372 -26.05 -28.82 -12.28
C ALA A 372 -25.64 -29.36 -10.89
N THR A 373 -26.56 -29.36 -9.92
CA THR A 373 -26.31 -29.87 -8.57
C THR A 373 -26.23 -31.40 -8.57
N TRP A 374 -27.15 -32.06 -9.26
CA TRP A 374 -27.20 -33.52 -9.37
C TRP A 374 -26.01 -34.09 -10.12
N ARG A 375 -25.60 -33.48 -11.25
CA ARG A 375 -24.39 -33.87 -11.99
C ARG A 375 -23.11 -33.85 -11.17
N PHE A 376 -22.99 -32.91 -10.23
CA PHE A 376 -21.85 -32.89 -9.31
C PHE A 376 -21.84 -34.12 -8.41
N TYR A 377 -22.97 -34.51 -7.84
CA TYR A 377 -23.04 -35.71 -6.99
C TYR A 377 -22.92 -37.00 -7.79
N GLU A 378 -23.51 -37.09 -8.98
CA GLU A 378 -23.34 -38.25 -9.89
C GLU A 378 -21.87 -38.46 -10.28
N THR A 379 -21.15 -37.37 -10.55
CA THR A 379 -19.70 -37.44 -10.85
C THR A 379 -18.83 -37.77 -9.63
N VAL A 380 -19.27 -37.42 -8.41
CA VAL A 380 -18.57 -37.79 -7.17
C VAL A 380 -18.86 -39.23 -6.76
N ILE A 381 -20.10 -39.70 -6.88
CA ILE A 381 -20.51 -41.07 -6.55
C ILE A 381 -19.91 -42.09 -7.53
N SER A 382 -19.68 -41.67 -8.79
CA SER A 382 -18.98 -42.50 -9.78
C SER A 382 -17.46 -42.62 -9.57
N LEU A 383 -16.88 -41.95 -8.56
CA LEU A 383 -15.50 -42.18 -8.14
C LEU A 383 -15.36 -43.59 -7.52
N PRO A 384 -14.30 -44.35 -7.84
CA PRO A 384 -14.14 -45.75 -7.42
C PRO A 384 -14.28 -45.99 -5.92
N CYS A 385 -13.92 -45.00 -5.09
CA CYS A 385 -13.93 -45.09 -3.62
C CYS A 385 -15.34 -45.14 -3.01
N PHE A 386 -16.38 -44.74 -3.74
CA PHE A 386 -17.77 -44.71 -3.27
C PHE A 386 -18.66 -45.75 -3.96
N ARG A 387 -18.08 -46.65 -4.74
CA ARG A 387 -18.80 -47.77 -5.37
C ARG A 387 -19.14 -48.81 -4.30
N LYS A 388 -20.39 -49.30 -4.29
CA LYS A 388 -20.91 -50.31 -3.34
C LYS A 388 -19.95 -51.50 -3.15
N ASP A 389 -19.35 -51.97 -4.25
CA ASP A 389 -18.39 -53.08 -4.29
C ASP A 389 -17.17 -52.88 -3.36
N HIS A 390 -16.76 -51.63 -3.10
CA HIS A 390 -15.57 -51.32 -2.30
C HIS A 390 -15.89 -51.17 -0.79
N LEU A 391 -17.15 -50.91 -0.44
CA LEU A 391 -17.63 -50.87 0.95
C LEU A 391 -17.93 -52.27 1.47
N GLU A 392 -18.45 -53.16 0.62
CA GLU A 392 -18.67 -54.57 0.96
C GLU A 392 -17.35 -55.35 1.16
N GLY A 393 -16.25 -54.91 0.54
CA GLY A 393 -14.91 -55.49 0.73
C GLY A 393 -14.16 -55.03 1.99
N ILE A 394 -14.64 -53.99 2.69
CA ILE A 394 -14.07 -53.52 3.97
C ILE A 394 -14.86 -54.10 5.17
N ALA A 395 -16.09 -54.57 4.93
CA ALA A 395 -16.98 -55.16 5.92
C ALA A 395 -16.86 -56.71 6.03
N ARG A 396 -15.93 -57.31 5.29
CA ARG A 396 -15.44 -58.69 5.49
C ARG A 396 -14.01 -58.62 5.99
#